data_AF-A0A7C7KKM5-F1
#
_entry.id   AF-A0A7C7KKM5-F1
#
_cell.length_a   1.000
_cell.length_b   1.000
_cell.length_c   1.000
_cell.angle_alpha   90.00
_cell.angle_beta   90.00
_cell.angle_gamma   90.00
#
_symmetry.space_group_name_H-M   'P 1'
#
loop_
_entity.id
_entity.type
_entity.pdbx_description
1 polymer ?
#
loop_
_entity_poly.entity_id
_entity_poly.type
_entity_poly.pdbx_seq_one_letter_code
_entity_poly.pdbx_strand_id
1 'polypeptide(L)'
;MESLDEEAAAAQRAHIARLRDEIWSLDGSEYLRWLFITDDDADLSADDWRRRLLWQLFCRFEVSRDLHFDEARTRIAWDATAPIPSTEGPLPVRRWPAVTLHDAAVEAKVDAWLEENNL
;
A
#
# COMPACT_ATOMS: atom_id res chain seq x y z
N MET A 1 -23.14 -1.74 2.02
CA MET A 1 -23.15 -0.27 2.22
C MET A 1 -21.72 0.11 2.56
N GLU A 2 -21.15 1.12 1.91
CA GLU A 2 -19.81 1.61 2.27
C GLU A 2 -19.83 2.05 3.74
N SER A 3 -19.03 1.40 4.59
CA SER A 3 -18.82 1.86 5.96
C SER A 3 -17.62 2.80 5.94
N LEU A 4 -17.90 4.09 6.13
CA LEU A 4 -16.86 5.06 6.46
C LEU A 4 -16.28 4.71 7.83
N ASP A 5 -14.98 4.89 7.98
CA ASP A 5 -14.27 4.68 9.24
C ASP A 5 -13.26 5.80 9.46
N GLU A 6 -13.75 6.91 10.01
CA GLU A 6 -12.96 8.13 10.22
C GLU A 6 -11.86 7.92 11.27
N GLU A 7 -12.13 7.13 12.30
CA GLU A 7 -11.16 6.83 13.37
C GLU A 7 -10.00 5.99 12.83
N ALA A 8 -10.30 4.92 12.11
CA ALA A 8 -9.26 4.08 11.51
C ALA A 8 -8.47 4.83 10.44
N ALA A 9 -9.13 5.65 9.60
CA ALA A 9 -8.44 6.48 8.61
C ALA A 9 -7.52 7.52 9.27
N ALA A 10 -7.95 8.16 10.36
CA ALA A 10 -7.10 9.06 11.12
C ALA A 10 -5.90 8.33 11.76
N ALA A 11 -6.14 7.14 12.34
CA ALA A 11 -5.09 6.30 12.92
C ALA A 11 -4.08 5.85 11.86
N GLN A 12 -4.52 5.46 10.66
CA GLN A 12 -3.66 5.13 9.53
C GLN A 12 -2.76 6.31 9.16
N ARG A 13 -3.34 7.50 8.91
CA ARG A 13 -2.55 8.70 8.58
C ARG A 13 -1.51 9.04 9.65
N ALA A 14 -1.88 8.95 10.92
CA ALA A 14 -0.97 9.19 12.03
C ALA A 14 0.15 8.14 12.10
N HIS A 15 -0.18 6.87 11.85
CA HIS A 15 0.78 5.77 11.83
C HIS A 15 1.81 5.95 10.71
N ILE A 16 1.35 6.26 9.49
CA ILE A 16 2.20 6.47 8.32
C ILE A 16 3.10 7.69 8.50
N ALA A 17 2.55 8.80 9.01
CA ALA A 17 3.35 9.99 9.31
C ALA A 17 4.46 9.67 10.32
N ARG A 18 4.14 8.97 11.41
CA ARG A 18 5.12 8.56 12.41
C ARG A 18 6.19 7.62 11.83
N LEU A 19 5.78 6.59 11.07
CA LEU A 19 6.70 5.63 10.45
C LEU A 19 7.68 6.33 9.50
N ARG A 20 7.18 7.23 8.65
CA ARG A 20 7.99 8.05 7.75
C ARG A 20 9.03 8.86 8.54
N ASP A 21 8.59 9.55 9.58
CA ASP A 21 9.45 10.44 10.37
C ASP A 21 10.51 9.64 11.14
N GLU A 22 10.13 8.49 11.71
CA GLU A 22 11.06 7.55 12.35
C GLU A 22 12.12 7.05 11.37
N ILE A 23 11.73 6.61 10.16
CA ILE A 23 12.67 6.14 9.13
C ILE A 23 13.62 7.27 8.68
N TRP A 24 13.10 8.48 8.46
CA TRP A 24 13.92 9.63 8.08
C TRP A 24 14.82 10.18 9.19
N SER A 25 14.62 9.71 10.43
CA SER A 25 15.48 10.03 11.57
C SER A 25 16.63 9.03 11.78
N LEU A 26 16.59 7.88 11.08
CA LEU A 26 17.64 6.86 11.20
C LEU A 26 18.97 7.36 10.62
N ASP A 27 20.07 6.95 11.25
CA ASP A 27 21.42 7.14 10.73
C ASP A 27 21.55 6.49 9.34
N GLY A 28 22.05 7.23 8.35
CA GLY A 28 22.18 6.77 6.97
C GLY A 28 20.94 7.05 6.10
N SER A 29 19.85 7.56 6.68
CA SER A 29 18.64 7.93 5.92
C SER A 29 18.85 9.12 4.96
N GLU A 30 19.96 9.85 5.08
CA GLU A 30 20.35 10.93 4.15
C GLU A 30 20.53 10.43 2.70
N TYR A 31 20.79 9.13 2.52
CA TYR A 31 20.90 8.50 1.20
C TYR A 31 19.55 7.95 0.68
N LEU A 32 18.52 7.90 1.51
CA LEU A 32 17.20 7.38 1.14
C LEU A 32 16.40 8.42 0.36
N ARG A 33 16.41 8.33 -0.98
CA ARG A 33 15.66 9.26 -1.85
C ARG A 33 14.18 8.91 -1.97
N TRP A 34 13.86 7.62 -1.96
CA TRP A 34 12.51 7.08 -2.17
C TRP A 34 12.17 6.10 -1.05
N LEU A 35 11.10 6.37 -0.32
CA LEU A 35 10.52 5.48 0.67
C LEU A 35 9.14 5.04 0.18
N PHE A 36 8.98 3.76 -0.14
CA PHE A 36 7.68 3.19 -0.49
C PHE A 36 7.11 2.48 0.74
N ILE A 37 5.88 2.80 1.11
CA ILE A 37 5.17 2.20 2.24
C ILE A 37 3.96 1.47 1.67
N THR A 38 3.81 0.18 1.97
CA THR A 38 2.68 -0.64 1.52
C THR A 38 2.32 -1.67 2.58
N ASP A 39 1.19 -2.34 2.42
CA ASP A 39 0.74 -3.37 3.35
C ASP A 39 1.57 -4.65 3.22
N ASP A 40 1.40 -5.58 4.16
CA ASP A 40 2.10 -6.87 4.20
C ASP A 40 1.66 -7.85 3.10
N ASP A 41 0.69 -7.46 2.26
CA ASP A 41 0.21 -8.25 1.13
C ASP A 41 1.12 -8.17 -0.11
N ALA A 42 2.29 -7.51 -0.02
CA ALA A 42 3.40 -7.63 -0.96
C ALA A 42 4.57 -8.41 -0.36
N ASP A 43 4.79 -9.62 -0.87
CA ASP A 43 6.01 -10.38 -0.61
C ASP A 43 7.17 -9.80 -1.44
N LEU A 44 8.05 -9.05 -0.79
CA LEU A 44 9.23 -8.44 -1.42
C LEU A 44 10.36 -9.44 -1.71
N SER A 45 10.23 -10.70 -1.29
CA SER A 45 11.17 -11.78 -1.58
C SER A 45 10.79 -12.61 -2.82
N ALA A 46 9.55 -12.49 -3.30
CA ALA A 46 9.06 -13.22 -4.48
C ALA A 46 9.69 -12.70 -5.78
N ASP A 47 9.95 -13.56 -6.76
CA ASP A 47 10.62 -13.17 -8.02
C ASP A 47 9.90 -12.05 -8.79
N ASP A 48 8.57 -11.97 -8.68
CA ASP A 48 7.72 -11.00 -9.37
C ASP A 48 7.25 -9.83 -8.49
N TRP A 49 7.86 -9.64 -7.31
CA TRP A 49 7.46 -8.62 -6.33
C TRP A 49 7.31 -7.21 -6.93
N ARG A 50 8.16 -6.85 -7.89
CA ARG A 50 8.14 -5.53 -8.56
C ARG A 50 6.84 -5.30 -9.30
N ARG A 51 6.25 -6.33 -9.92
CA ARG A 51 4.98 -6.23 -10.63
C ARG A 51 3.84 -5.95 -9.66
N ARG A 52 3.84 -6.65 -8.52
CA ARG A 52 2.83 -6.50 -7.46
C ARG A 52 2.93 -5.13 -6.79
N LEU A 53 4.15 -4.71 -6.44
CA LEU A 53 4.40 -3.39 -5.86
C LEU A 53 4.02 -2.26 -6.83
N LEU A 54 4.41 -2.36 -8.11
CA LEU A 54 4.06 -1.36 -9.12
C LEU A 54 2.54 -1.16 -9.21
N TRP A 55 1.79 -2.26 -9.18
CA TRP A 55 0.34 -2.21 -9.16
C TRP A 55 -0.17 -1.50 -7.90
N GLN A 56 0.27 -1.90 -6.70
CA GLN A 56 -0.14 -1.26 -5.43
C GLN A 56 0.13 0.25 -5.43
N LEU A 57 1.34 0.66 -5.85
CA LEU A 57 1.78 2.06 -5.90
C LEU A 57 0.86 2.93 -6.75
N PHE A 58 0.39 2.45 -7.91
CA PHE A 58 -0.46 3.25 -8.79
C PHE A 58 -1.94 3.16 -8.50
N CYS A 59 -2.34 2.16 -7.72
CA CYS A 59 -3.73 1.87 -7.46
C CYS A 59 -4.20 2.49 -6.15
N ARG A 60 -3.43 2.38 -5.07
CA ARG A 60 -3.90 2.70 -3.71
C ARG A 60 -3.80 4.19 -3.33
N PHE A 61 -3.06 5.00 -4.09
CA PHE A 61 -2.67 6.34 -3.68
C PHE A 61 -3.43 7.48 -4.38
N GLU A 62 -3.42 8.66 -3.75
CA GLU A 62 -3.74 9.95 -4.35
C GLU A 62 -2.58 10.93 -4.10
N VAL A 63 -2.11 11.61 -5.16
CA VAL A 63 -0.88 12.42 -5.15
C VAL A 63 -0.88 13.51 -4.08
N SER A 64 -2.01 14.19 -3.89
CA SER A 64 -2.11 15.34 -2.99
C SER A 64 -2.18 14.91 -1.51
N ARG A 65 -2.58 13.67 -1.24
CA ARG A 65 -2.77 13.11 0.10
C ARG A 65 -1.60 12.22 0.56
N ASP A 66 -1.14 11.33 -0.31
CA ASP A 66 -0.31 10.16 0.06
C ASP A 66 1.16 10.30 -0.36
N LEU A 67 1.52 11.43 -0.97
CA LEU A 67 2.88 11.73 -1.40
C LEU A 67 3.50 12.80 -0.51
N HIS A 68 4.47 12.41 0.32
CA HIS A 68 5.08 13.27 1.32
C HIS A 68 6.50 13.64 0.93
N PHE A 69 6.82 14.93 0.96
CA PHE A 69 8.17 15.44 0.76
C PHE A 69 8.82 15.76 2.09
N ASP A 70 10.14 15.58 2.18
CA ASP A 70 10.90 16.22 3.24
C ASP A 70 10.94 17.74 3.04
N GLU A 71 11.37 18.48 4.07
CA GLU A 71 11.39 19.96 4.05
C GLU A 71 12.20 20.53 2.87
N ALA A 72 13.32 19.88 2.55
CA ALA A 72 14.20 20.27 1.45
C ALA A 72 13.70 19.80 0.07
N ARG A 73 12.62 19.01 0.01
CA ARG A 73 12.08 18.36 -1.20
C ARG A 73 13.13 17.53 -1.95
N THR A 74 14.03 16.90 -1.22
CA THR A 74 15.08 16.04 -1.74
C THR A 74 14.73 14.56 -1.62
N ARG A 75 13.81 14.20 -0.72
CA ARG A 75 13.36 12.83 -0.46
C ARG A 75 11.84 12.77 -0.53
N ILE A 76 11.32 11.60 -0.87
CA ILE A 76 9.90 11.37 -1.00
C ILE A 76 9.49 10.08 -0.26
N ALA A 77 8.38 10.14 0.45
CA ALA A 77 7.70 8.98 0.99
C ALA A 77 6.34 8.84 0.30
N TRP A 78 6.09 7.64 -0.21
CA TRP A 78 4.91 7.29 -0.98
C TRP A 78 4.12 6.26 -0.18
N ASP A 79 2.97 6.68 0.32
CA ASP A 79 2.00 5.80 0.98
C ASP A 79 1.13 5.11 -0.07
N ALA A 80 1.30 3.80 -0.19
CA ALA A 80 0.49 2.91 -1.01
C ALA A 80 -0.13 1.80 -0.15
N THR A 81 -0.48 2.12 1.10
CA THR A 81 -1.33 1.26 1.93
C THR A 81 -2.78 1.32 1.45
N ALA A 82 -3.56 0.28 1.74
CA ALA A 82 -4.94 0.19 1.34
C ALA A 82 -5.75 1.35 1.96
N PRO A 83 -6.42 2.19 1.16
CA PRO A 83 -7.10 3.35 1.70
C PRO A 83 -8.33 2.96 2.51
N ILE A 84 -8.46 3.54 3.69
CA ILE A 84 -9.64 3.40 4.55
C ILE A 84 -10.68 4.46 4.13
N PRO A 85 -11.92 4.08 3.78
CA PRO A 85 -12.96 5.03 3.38
C PRO A 85 -13.23 6.09 4.45
N SER A 86 -13.17 7.36 4.08
CA SER A 86 -13.24 8.49 5.01
C SER A 86 -13.67 9.74 4.25
N THR A 87 -14.45 10.60 4.90
CA THR A 87 -14.85 11.91 4.39
C THR A 87 -14.11 13.05 5.08
N GLU A 88 -13.46 12.76 6.21
CA GLU A 88 -12.61 13.70 6.94
C GLU A 88 -11.16 13.71 6.44
N GLY A 89 -10.37 14.68 6.92
CA GLY A 89 -8.98 14.86 6.53
C GLY A 89 -8.81 15.80 5.32
N PRO A 90 -7.62 15.79 4.69
CA PRO A 90 -7.30 16.76 3.64
C PRO A 90 -8.10 16.53 2.35
N LEU A 91 -8.43 15.27 2.04
CA LEU A 91 -9.22 14.88 0.87
C LEU A 91 -10.05 13.63 1.20
N PRO A 92 -11.28 13.53 0.68
CA PRO A 92 -12.11 12.35 0.87
C PRO A 92 -11.46 11.12 0.24
N VAL A 93 -11.61 9.99 0.94
CA VAL A 93 -11.07 8.69 0.58
C VAL A 93 -12.22 7.76 0.26
N ARG A 94 -12.29 7.31 -0.99
CA ARG A 94 -13.24 6.27 -1.40
C ARG A 94 -12.72 4.89 -1.07
N ARG A 95 -13.61 3.90 -1.03
CA ARG A 95 -13.21 2.50 -0.89
C ARG A 95 -12.28 2.06 -2.02
N TRP A 96 -11.21 1.37 -1.65
CA TRP A 96 -10.44 0.57 -2.57
C TRP A 96 -11.32 -0.59 -3.08
N PRO A 97 -11.44 -0.83 -4.40
CA PRO A 97 -12.12 -2.03 -4.88
C PRO A 97 -11.54 -3.25 -4.18
N ALA A 98 -12.39 -4.22 -3.86
CA ALA A 98 -11.91 -5.52 -3.42
C ALA A 98 -11.01 -6.05 -4.54
N VAL A 99 -9.70 -6.06 -4.29
CA VAL A 99 -8.76 -6.84 -5.08
C VAL A 99 -9.32 -8.24 -5.03
N THR A 100 -9.46 -8.89 -6.18
CA THR A 100 -9.98 -10.27 -6.25
C THR A 100 -9.03 -11.17 -5.48
N LEU A 101 -9.24 -11.28 -4.18
CA LEU A 101 -8.71 -12.36 -3.37
C LEU A 101 -9.48 -13.59 -3.84
N HIS A 102 -8.79 -14.48 -4.53
CA HIS A 102 -9.39 -15.73 -4.92
C HIS A 102 -9.58 -16.58 -3.66
N ASP A 103 -10.66 -17.37 -3.64
CA ASP A 103 -10.88 -18.33 -2.57
C ASP A 103 -9.79 -19.41 -2.65
N ALA A 104 -9.07 -19.64 -1.54
CA ALA A 104 -7.94 -20.56 -1.53
C ALA A 104 -8.32 -22.01 -1.93
N ALA A 105 -9.57 -22.43 -1.66
CA ALA A 105 -10.03 -23.74 -2.09
C ALA A 105 -10.36 -23.77 -3.60
N VAL A 106 -10.70 -22.63 -4.20
CA VAL A 106 -10.81 -22.48 -5.66
C VAL A 106 -9.42 -22.47 -6.31
N GLU A 107 -8.47 -21.72 -5.77
CA GLU A 107 -7.08 -21.70 -6.25
C GLU A 107 -6.49 -23.12 -6.29
N ALA A 108 -6.56 -23.85 -5.18
CA ALA A 108 -6.05 -25.22 -5.09
C ALA A 108 -6.70 -26.18 -6.10
N LYS A 109 -7.98 -25.99 -6.42
CA LYS A 109 -8.68 -26.78 -7.45
C LYS A 109 -8.18 -26.45 -8.87
N VAL A 110 -7.91 -25.18 -9.14
CA VAL A 110 -7.37 -24.75 -10.43
C VAL A 110 -5.95 -25.28 -10.60
N ASP A 111 -5.12 -25.18 -9.57
CA ASP A 111 -3.75 -25.70 -9.60
C ASP A 111 -3.71 -27.21 -9.85
N ALA A 112 -4.53 -27.99 -9.13
CA ALA A 112 -4.66 -29.43 -9.36
C ALA A 112 -5.11 -29.76 -10.80
N TRP A 113 -6.05 -28.98 -11.35
CA TRP A 113 -6.50 -29.16 -12.73
C TRP A 113 -5.40 -28.83 -13.74
N LEU A 114 -4.58 -27.80 -13.50
CA LEU A 114 -3.46 -27.44 -14.36
C LEU A 114 -2.40 -28.55 -14.38
N GLU A 115 -2.06 -29.10 -13.21
CA GLU A 115 -1.14 -30.24 -13.07
C GLU A 115 -1.66 -31.48 -13.81
N GLU A 116 -2.94 -31.83 -13.65
CA GLU A 116 -3.57 -32.96 -14.34
C GLU A 116 -3.54 -32.82 -15.87
N ASN A 117 -3.60 -31.59 -16.38
CA ASN A 117 -3.64 -31.30 -17.81
C ASN A 117 -2.27 -30.88 -18.39
N ASN A 118 -1.21 -30.91 -17.57
CA ASN A 118 0.17 -30.58 -17.94
C ASN A 118 0.29 -29.18 -18.60
N LEU A 119 -0.38 -28.20 -17.98
CA LEU A 119 -0.37 -26.77 -18.35
C LEU A 119 0.49 -25.93 -17.42
#